data_AF-A0A542YP83-F1
#
_entry.id   AF-A0A542YP83-F1
#
_cell.length_a   1.000
_cell.length_b   1.000
_cell.length_c   1.000
_cell.angle_alpha   90.00
_cell.angle_beta   90.00
_cell.angle_gamma   90.00
#
_symmetry.space_group_name_H-M   'P 1'
#
loop_
_entity.id
_entity.type
_entity.pdbx_description
1 polymer ?
#
loop_
_entity_poly.entity_id
_entity_poly.type
_entity_poly.pdbx_seq_one_letter_code
_entity_poly.pdbx_strand_id
1 'polypeptide(L)'
;MKRMFSSVAAGLVLVASLGVAAPAAHAGDRVCTGKIGSITVDDNIRVPAGKTCTLNGTKVKGNIEVKGNATLNAAKIRVDGNIQSQAHKRVSVVDARVEGNIQLKSGGQVNLRRNTVDGDIQLFSNKKSGSKYVFKNVVDGNLQCKSNSPKPTGGQNKVDGNKENQCKKL
;
A
#
# COMPACT_ATOMS: atom_id res chain seq x y z
N MET A 1 -25.30 -85.03 -21.93
CA MET A 1 -23.92 -85.36 -21.52
C MET A 1 -23.27 -84.10 -20.92
N LYS A 2 -22.71 -84.21 -19.69
CA LYS A 2 -21.60 -83.44 -19.03
C LYS A 2 -21.54 -81.90 -19.21
N ARG A 3 -21.83 -81.01 -18.24
CA ARG A 3 -21.19 -80.62 -16.94
C ARG A 3 -19.84 -79.85 -16.99
N MET A 4 -19.89 -78.57 -16.54
CA MET A 4 -18.91 -77.75 -15.76
C MET A 4 -17.66 -77.22 -16.53
N PHE A 5 -17.06 -76.03 -16.32
CA PHE A 5 -16.64 -75.23 -15.13
C PHE A 5 -16.51 -73.71 -15.49
N SER A 6 -16.92 -72.72 -14.67
CA SER A 6 -16.15 -71.94 -13.66
C SER A 6 -15.05 -71.02 -14.26
N SER A 7 -14.89 -69.70 -14.02
CA SER A 7 -14.80 -68.94 -12.76
C SER A 7 -14.57 -67.40 -12.99
N VAL A 8 -15.19 -66.56 -12.13
CA VAL A 8 -14.61 -65.47 -11.26
C VAL A 8 -14.16 -64.07 -11.80
N ALA A 9 -14.85 -63.05 -11.25
CA ALA A 9 -14.44 -61.70 -10.75
C ALA A 9 -13.92 -60.60 -11.72
N ALA A 10 -14.01 -59.30 -11.46
CA ALA A 10 -14.39 -58.50 -10.27
C ALA A 10 -14.97 -57.15 -10.75
N GLY A 11 -15.94 -56.59 -10.02
CA GLY A 11 -16.49 -55.27 -10.32
C GLY A 11 -15.50 -54.15 -10.03
N LEU A 12 -15.46 -53.14 -10.91
CA LEU A 12 -14.86 -51.84 -10.62
C LEU A 12 -15.97 -50.85 -10.28
N VAL A 13 -16.08 -50.51 -9.00
CA VAL A 13 -16.88 -49.40 -8.50
C VAL A 13 -16.15 -48.11 -8.86
N LEU A 14 -16.73 -47.31 -9.76
CA LEU A 14 -16.28 -45.94 -10.03
C LEU A 14 -16.65 -45.07 -8.82
N VAL A 15 -15.71 -44.88 -7.90
CA VAL A 15 -15.83 -43.89 -6.84
C VAL A 15 -15.61 -42.51 -7.47
N ALA A 16 -16.71 -41.82 -7.79
CA ALA A 16 -16.67 -40.41 -8.15
C ALA A 16 -16.31 -39.59 -6.91
N SER A 17 -15.03 -39.27 -6.74
CA SER A 17 -14.56 -38.37 -5.70
C SER A 17 -15.10 -36.97 -5.95
N LEU A 18 -16.09 -36.55 -5.16
CA LEU A 18 -16.52 -35.16 -5.04
C LEU A 18 -15.33 -34.36 -4.47
N GLY A 19 -14.59 -33.70 -5.36
CA GLY A 19 -13.57 -32.73 -4.98
C GLY A 19 -14.24 -31.57 -4.26
N VAL A 20 -14.09 -31.48 -2.94
CA VAL A 20 -14.46 -30.29 -2.17
C VAL A 20 -13.46 -29.21 -2.55
N ALA A 21 -13.83 -28.34 -3.51
CA ALA A 21 -13.09 -27.12 -3.76
C ALA A 21 -13.26 -26.22 -2.53
N ALA A 22 -12.25 -26.23 -1.65
CA ALA A 22 -12.17 -25.24 -0.59
C ALA A 22 -12.15 -23.85 -1.25
N PRO A 23 -12.98 -22.89 -0.82
CA PRO A 23 -12.85 -21.53 -1.31
C PRO A 23 -11.44 -21.05 -0.98
N ALA A 24 -10.69 -20.65 -2.01
CA ALA A 24 -9.45 -19.93 -1.80
C ALA A 24 -9.79 -18.70 -0.96
N ALA A 25 -9.32 -18.67 0.29
CA ALA A 25 -9.37 -17.48 1.12
C ALA A 25 -8.41 -16.48 0.48
N HIS A 26 -8.89 -15.73 -0.51
CA HIS A 26 -8.22 -14.52 -0.94
C HIS A 26 -8.19 -13.61 0.29
N ALA A 27 -7.02 -13.50 0.91
CA ALA A 27 -6.72 -12.35 1.74
C ALA A 27 -6.99 -11.13 0.85
N GLY A 28 -8.12 -10.48 1.11
CA GLY A 28 -8.55 -9.31 0.38
C GLY A 28 -8.01 -8.10 1.10
N ASP A 29 -7.61 -7.08 0.32
CA ASP A 29 -7.19 -5.78 0.85
C ASP A 29 -8.10 -5.34 2.01
N ARG A 30 -7.49 -4.97 3.14
CA ARG A 30 -8.21 -4.38 4.26
C ARG A 30 -8.73 -3.00 3.86
N VAL A 31 -10.02 -2.90 3.63
CA VAL A 31 -10.67 -1.62 3.33
C VAL A 31 -10.71 -0.74 4.58
N CYS A 32 -10.18 0.47 4.48
CA CYS A 32 -10.17 1.46 5.57
C CYS A 32 -11.02 2.69 5.22
N THR A 33 -12.13 2.86 5.94
CA THR A 33 -13.04 4.02 5.83
C THR A 33 -13.18 4.81 7.13
N GLY A 34 -12.35 4.47 8.13
CA GLY A 34 -12.38 5.06 9.46
C GLY A 34 -11.00 4.99 10.12
N LYS A 35 -10.93 4.51 11.36
CA LYS A 35 -9.68 4.41 12.12
C LYS A 35 -9.22 2.96 12.26
N ILE A 36 -7.92 2.74 12.09
CA ILE A 36 -7.22 1.51 12.47
C ILE A 36 -6.15 1.91 13.49
N GLY A 37 -6.17 1.22 14.64
CA GLY A 37 -5.22 1.45 15.74
C GLY A 37 -3.94 0.63 15.58
N SER A 38 -3.28 0.37 16.70
CA SER A 38 -2.02 -0.37 16.74
C SER A 38 -2.25 -1.88 16.61
N ILE A 39 -2.59 -2.32 15.40
CA ILE A 39 -2.71 -3.73 15.03
C ILE A 39 -1.80 -4.06 13.84
N THR A 40 -1.59 -5.35 13.60
CA THR A 40 -1.02 -5.82 12.33
C THR A 40 -2.14 -6.08 11.33
N VAL A 41 -1.95 -5.61 10.10
CA VAL A 41 -2.72 -6.00 8.92
C VAL A 41 -1.79 -6.85 8.06
N ASP A 42 -2.11 -8.13 7.92
CA ASP A 42 -1.26 -9.12 7.22
C ASP A 42 -1.31 -9.00 5.68
N ASP A 43 -1.98 -7.97 5.18
CA ASP A 43 -2.19 -7.69 3.75
C ASP A 43 -2.12 -6.18 3.47
N ASN A 44 -2.54 -5.76 2.29
CA ASN A 44 -2.67 -4.37 1.88
C ASN A 44 -3.79 -3.66 2.64
N ILE A 45 -3.68 -2.34 2.75
CA ILE A 45 -4.78 -1.44 3.11
C ILE A 45 -5.22 -0.67 1.88
N ARG A 46 -6.53 -0.67 1.61
CA ARG A 46 -7.13 0.17 0.58
C ARG A 46 -7.99 1.25 1.20
N VAL A 47 -7.71 2.52 0.90
CA VAL A 47 -8.57 3.66 1.24
C VAL A 47 -9.45 3.99 0.04
N PRO A 48 -10.77 3.70 0.07
CA PRO A 48 -11.65 3.93 -1.07
C PRO A 48 -11.78 5.40 -1.43
N ALA A 49 -12.23 5.65 -2.65
CA ALA A 49 -12.38 7.01 -3.18
C ALA A 49 -13.30 7.86 -2.27
N GLY A 50 -12.89 9.10 -2.01
CA GLY A 50 -13.63 10.03 -1.15
C GLY A 50 -13.69 9.66 0.34
N LYS A 51 -13.13 8.53 0.75
CA LYS A 51 -13.12 8.09 2.16
C LYS A 51 -11.89 8.58 2.89
N THR A 52 -11.98 8.61 4.21
CA THR A 52 -10.86 8.95 5.09
C THR A 52 -10.43 7.71 5.85
N CYS A 53 -9.13 7.47 5.89
CA CYS A 53 -8.52 6.46 6.73
C CYS A 53 -7.54 7.11 7.69
N THR A 54 -7.61 6.74 8.96
CA THR A 54 -6.66 7.14 10.00
C THR A 54 -5.96 5.90 10.54
N LEU A 55 -4.64 5.83 10.39
CA LEU A 55 -3.79 4.76 10.90
C LEU A 55 -2.94 5.30 12.05
N ASN A 56 -2.93 4.62 13.20
CA ASN A 56 -2.10 5.02 14.34
C ASN A 56 -1.46 3.79 14.99
N GLY A 57 -0.14 3.65 14.84
CA GLY A 57 0.60 2.49 15.36
C GLY A 57 0.44 1.21 14.53
N THR A 58 -0.28 1.27 13.40
CA THR A 58 -0.56 0.12 12.55
C THR A 58 0.72 -0.43 11.91
N LYS A 59 0.85 -1.77 11.86
CA LYS A 59 1.83 -2.48 11.04
C LYS A 59 1.12 -3.05 9.81
N VAL A 60 1.60 -2.76 8.62
CA VAL A 60 0.99 -3.21 7.36
C VAL A 60 2.02 -4.08 6.63
N LYS A 61 1.69 -5.37 6.46
CA LYS A 61 2.55 -6.34 5.75
C LYS A 61 2.53 -6.16 4.24
N GLY A 62 1.50 -5.51 3.71
CA GLY A 62 1.41 -5.12 2.30
C GLY A 62 1.63 -3.64 2.06
N ASN A 63 0.94 -3.15 1.05
CA ASN A 63 0.94 -1.75 0.60
C ASN A 63 -0.22 -0.96 1.22
N ILE A 64 -0.14 0.37 1.18
CA ILE A 64 -1.28 1.25 1.41
C ILE A 64 -1.65 1.94 0.10
N GLU A 65 -2.83 1.64 -0.42
CA GLU A 65 -3.35 2.23 -1.64
C GLU A 65 -4.44 3.27 -1.34
N VAL A 66 -4.17 4.54 -1.67
CA VAL A 66 -5.08 5.67 -1.45
C VAL A 66 -5.72 6.11 -2.77
N LYS A 67 -7.01 5.83 -2.93
CA LYS A 67 -7.77 6.15 -4.15
C LYS A 67 -8.12 7.64 -4.29
N GLY A 68 -8.73 7.98 -5.42
CA GLY A 68 -9.07 9.36 -5.79
C GLY A 68 -9.92 10.08 -4.75
N ASN A 69 -9.61 11.34 -4.49
CA ASN A 69 -10.28 12.21 -3.51
C ASN A 69 -10.30 11.66 -2.07
N ALA A 70 -9.56 10.59 -1.78
CA ALA A 70 -9.47 10.01 -0.45
C ALA A 70 -8.48 10.79 0.43
N THR A 71 -8.57 10.55 1.74
CA THR A 71 -7.66 11.09 2.74
C THR A 71 -7.00 9.98 3.54
N LEU A 72 -5.67 10.00 3.64
CA LEU A 72 -4.91 9.15 4.55
C LEU A 72 -4.25 10.02 5.63
N ASN A 73 -4.49 9.69 6.90
CA ASN A 73 -3.77 10.21 8.05
C ASN A 73 -3.05 9.06 8.74
N ALA A 74 -1.77 8.88 8.44
CA ALA A 74 -0.93 7.83 9.01
C ALA A 74 0.07 8.42 10.00
N ALA A 75 0.10 7.87 11.21
CA ALA A 75 1.04 8.26 12.26
C ALA A 75 1.65 7.03 12.93
N LYS A 76 2.98 7.04 13.12
CA LYS A 76 3.70 5.98 13.87
C LYS A 76 3.50 4.57 13.28
N ILE A 77 3.37 4.47 11.95
CA ILE A 77 3.09 3.19 11.27
C ILE A 77 4.36 2.52 10.76
N ARG A 78 4.28 1.22 10.49
CA ARG A 78 5.27 0.46 9.72
C ARG A 78 4.58 -0.14 8.50
N VAL A 79 5.20 -0.01 7.33
CA VAL A 79 4.70 -0.54 6.05
C VAL A 79 5.83 -1.31 5.40
N ASP A 80 5.66 -2.61 5.24
CA ASP A 80 6.66 -3.49 4.61
C ASP A 80 6.65 -3.27 3.07
N GLY A 81 5.54 -2.76 2.52
CA GLY A 81 5.41 -2.36 1.12
C GLY A 81 5.50 -0.85 0.88
N ASN A 82 4.71 -0.38 -0.10
CA ASN A 82 4.67 1.01 -0.55
C ASN A 82 3.46 1.76 -0.01
N ILE A 83 3.55 3.10 0.03
CA ILE A 83 2.37 3.98 0.14
C ILE A 83 2.15 4.65 -1.21
N GLN A 84 1.03 4.31 -1.86
CA GLN A 84 0.75 4.75 -3.23
C GLN A 84 -0.57 5.53 -3.30
N SER A 85 -0.58 6.57 -4.12
CA SER A 85 -1.80 7.32 -4.37
C SER A 85 -1.88 7.87 -5.78
N GLN A 86 -3.10 7.81 -6.33
CA GLN A 86 -3.50 8.57 -7.49
C GLN A 86 -4.70 9.46 -7.15
N ALA A 87 -4.55 10.76 -7.38
CA ALA A 87 -5.60 11.76 -7.26
C ALA A 87 -6.19 11.97 -5.85
N HIS A 88 -5.45 11.69 -4.77
CA HIS A 88 -5.88 11.93 -3.39
C HIS A 88 -6.33 13.37 -3.12
N LYS A 89 -7.18 13.53 -2.10
CA LYS A 89 -7.45 14.84 -1.49
C LYS A 89 -6.31 15.25 -0.56
N ARG A 90 -5.91 14.34 0.33
CA ARG A 90 -4.82 14.55 1.29
C ARG A 90 -4.09 13.25 1.61
N VAL A 91 -2.78 13.29 1.69
CA VAL A 91 -1.97 12.22 2.30
C VAL A 91 -1.04 12.84 3.33
N SER A 92 -1.17 12.42 4.58
CA SER A 92 -0.31 12.82 5.69
C SER A 92 0.32 11.56 6.29
N VAL A 93 1.65 11.43 6.19
CA VAL A 93 2.42 10.32 6.75
C VAL A 93 3.48 10.90 7.67
N VAL A 94 3.38 10.55 8.95
CA VAL A 94 4.21 11.13 10.01
C VAL A 94 4.79 10.05 10.91
N ASP A 95 6.08 10.14 11.23
CA ASP A 95 6.77 9.20 12.12
C ASP A 95 6.66 7.74 11.64
N ALA A 96 6.70 7.50 10.33
CA ALA A 96 6.55 6.16 9.75
C ALA A 96 7.88 5.53 9.32
N ARG A 97 7.91 4.19 9.28
CA ARG A 97 8.90 3.41 8.51
C ARG A 97 8.20 2.77 7.31
N VAL A 98 8.75 2.97 6.12
CA VAL A 98 8.26 2.39 4.87
C VAL A 98 9.43 1.70 4.19
N GLU A 99 9.37 0.38 4.06
CA GLU A 99 10.46 -0.41 3.44
C GLU A 99 10.45 -0.29 1.91
N GLY A 100 9.31 0.08 1.33
CA GLY A 100 9.20 0.45 -0.07
C GLY A 100 9.29 1.96 -0.31
N ASN A 101 8.46 2.42 -1.25
CA ASN A 101 8.41 3.80 -1.71
C ASN A 101 7.18 4.54 -1.18
N ILE A 102 7.26 5.87 -1.16
CA ILE A 102 6.09 6.74 -1.05
C ILE A 102 5.86 7.43 -2.40
N GLN A 103 4.79 7.06 -3.12
CA GLN A 103 4.52 7.51 -4.49
C GLN A 103 3.16 8.21 -4.57
N LEU A 104 3.16 9.54 -4.66
CA LEU A 104 1.94 10.35 -4.63
C LEU A 104 1.78 11.15 -5.93
N LYS A 105 0.74 10.82 -6.70
CA LYS A 105 0.49 11.37 -8.03
C LYS A 105 -0.85 12.10 -8.14
N SER A 106 -0.86 13.23 -8.86
CA SER A 106 -2.07 13.95 -9.28
C SER A 106 -3.03 14.40 -8.16
N GLY A 107 -2.55 14.49 -6.92
CA GLY A 107 -3.36 14.80 -5.75
C GLY A 107 -3.29 16.24 -5.26
N GLY A 108 -3.81 16.43 -4.06
CA GLY A 108 -3.89 17.69 -3.32
C GLY A 108 -2.82 17.82 -2.25
N GLN A 109 -3.24 17.90 -0.99
CA GLN A 109 -2.34 18.16 0.13
C GLN A 109 -1.44 16.96 0.42
N VAL A 110 -0.14 17.22 0.60
CA VAL A 110 0.85 16.23 1.01
C VAL A 110 1.57 16.72 2.25
N ASN A 111 1.71 15.86 3.26
CA ASN A 111 2.51 16.11 4.45
C ASN A 111 3.33 14.85 4.78
N LEU A 112 4.61 14.83 4.40
CA LEU A 112 5.55 13.75 4.69
C LEU A 112 6.57 14.27 5.70
N ARG A 113 6.46 13.81 6.95
CA ARG A 113 7.28 14.33 8.05
C ARG A 113 7.88 13.24 8.92
N ARG A 114 9.19 13.28 9.17
CA ARG A 114 9.88 12.34 10.09
C ARG A 114 9.71 10.87 9.70
N ASN A 115 9.71 10.58 8.40
CA ASN A 115 9.62 9.20 7.92
C ASN A 115 11.01 8.65 7.60
N THR A 116 11.18 7.34 7.73
CA THR A 116 12.27 6.56 7.13
C THR A 116 11.70 5.79 5.96
N VAL A 117 12.28 5.96 4.78
CA VAL A 117 11.83 5.34 3.53
C VAL A 117 13.04 4.65 2.90
N ASP A 118 13.03 3.33 2.84
CA ASP A 118 14.17 2.57 2.32
C ASP A 118 14.21 2.64 0.77
N GLY A 119 13.09 3.01 0.12
CA GLY A 119 13.01 3.34 -1.30
C GLY A 119 13.03 4.85 -1.59
N ASP A 120 12.27 5.27 -2.61
CA ASP A 120 12.12 6.64 -3.06
C ASP A 120 10.92 7.36 -2.41
N ILE A 121 11.00 8.69 -2.33
CA ILE A 121 9.83 9.57 -2.20
C ILE A 121 9.60 10.28 -3.54
N GLN A 122 8.43 10.05 -4.14
CA GLN A 122 8.06 10.57 -5.46
C GLN A 122 6.76 11.37 -5.39
N LEU A 123 6.85 12.68 -5.63
CA LEU A 123 5.71 13.59 -5.72
C LEU A 123 5.55 14.09 -7.15
N PHE A 124 4.55 13.59 -7.89
CA PHE A 124 4.37 13.94 -9.30
C PHE A 124 3.00 14.53 -9.61
N SER A 125 3.00 15.67 -10.32
CA SER A 125 1.78 16.29 -10.85
C SER A 125 0.72 16.61 -9.80
N ASN A 126 1.09 16.76 -8.52
CA ASN A 126 0.15 17.12 -7.46
C ASN A 126 -0.22 18.61 -7.62
N LYS A 127 -1.24 18.87 -8.44
CA LYS A 127 -1.69 20.21 -8.83
C LYS A 127 -2.99 20.64 -8.13
N LYS A 128 -3.69 19.72 -7.45
CA LYS A 128 -4.89 20.09 -6.68
C LYS A 128 -4.47 20.94 -5.47
N SER A 129 -5.39 21.76 -5.00
CA SER A 129 -5.17 22.67 -3.87
C SER A 129 -4.62 21.95 -2.63
N GLY A 130 -3.79 22.66 -1.87
CA GLY A 130 -3.14 22.17 -0.66
C GLY A 130 -1.61 22.24 -0.75
N SER A 131 -0.98 22.41 0.41
CA SER A 131 0.48 22.43 0.55
C SER A 131 1.08 21.05 0.29
N LYS A 132 2.34 21.03 -0.17
CA LYS A 132 3.13 19.82 -0.35
C LYS A 132 4.35 19.97 0.55
N TYR A 133 4.26 19.45 1.76
CA TYR A 133 5.29 19.62 2.78
C TYR A 133 6.09 18.32 2.95
N VAL A 134 7.40 18.40 2.78
CA VAL A 134 8.33 17.27 2.87
C VAL A 134 9.47 17.66 3.82
N PHE A 135 9.44 17.16 5.05
CA PHE A 135 10.32 17.63 6.10
C PHE A 135 10.90 16.52 6.97
N LYS A 136 12.22 16.58 7.20
CA LYS A 136 12.93 15.67 8.11
C LYS A 136 12.69 14.18 7.78
N ASN A 137 12.65 13.82 6.51
CA ASN A 137 12.62 12.41 6.10
C ASN A 137 14.05 11.90 5.90
N VAL A 138 14.25 10.61 6.17
CA VAL A 138 15.45 9.84 5.78
C VAL A 138 15.01 8.95 4.61
N VAL A 139 15.71 9.07 3.49
CA VAL A 139 15.37 8.38 2.24
C VAL A 139 16.62 7.71 1.71
N ASP A 140 16.63 6.39 1.63
CA ASP A 140 17.81 5.66 1.15
C ASP A 140 17.89 5.73 -0.39
N GLY A 141 16.74 5.86 -1.07
CA GLY A 141 16.65 6.18 -2.49
C GLY A 141 16.70 7.68 -2.78
N ASN A 142 15.85 8.12 -3.71
CA ASN A 142 15.78 9.48 -4.22
C ASN A 142 14.57 10.25 -3.65
N LEU A 143 14.71 11.57 -3.60
CA LEU A 143 13.60 12.49 -3.36
C LEU A 143 13.27 13.26 -4.64
N GLN A 144 12.22 12.83 -5.34
CA GLN A 144 11.87 13.30 -6.67
C GLN A 144 10.55 14.06 -6.70
N CYS A 145 10.58 15.30 -7.20
CA CYS A 145 9.39 16.14 -7.24
C CYS A 145 9.23 16.84 -8.59
N LYS A 146 8.23 16.46 -9.36
CA LYS A 146 8.02 16.95 -10.73
C LYS A 146 6.60 17.46 -10.93
N SER A 147 6.47 18.65 -11.52
CA SER A 147 5.19 19.22 -11.96
C SER A 147 4.12 19.40 -10.85
N ASN A 148 4.52 19.54 -9.59
CA ASN A 148 3.61 19.86 -8.50
C ASN A 148 3.30 21.35 -8.46
N SER A 149 2.06 21.71 -8.10
CA SER A 149 1.65 23.09 -7.88
C SER A 149 0.72 23.17 -6.66
N PRO A 150 1.03 24.00 -5.63
CA PRO A 150 2.30 24.70 -5.44
C PRO A 150 3.51 23.75 -5.39
N LYS A 151 4.70 24.31 -5.59
CA LYS A 151 5.98 23.59 -5.44
C LYS A 151 6.09 23.01 -4.02
N PRO A 152 6.67 21.82 -3.81
CA PRO A 152 6.88 21.30 -2.47
C PRO A 152 7.83 22.20 -1.66
N THR A 153 7.51 22.36 -0.38
CA THR A 153 8.28 23.10 0.61
C THR A 153 8.71 22.15 1.74
N GLY A 154 9.64 22.60 2.58
CA GLY A 154 10.17 21.79 3.68
C GLY A 154 11.68 21.95 3.82
N GLY A 155 12.33 20.92 4.34
CA GLY A 155 13.75 20.96 4.67
C GLY A 155 14.19 19.77 5.54
N GLN A 156 15.48 19.74 5.87
CA GLN A 156 16.08 18.72 6.76
C GLN A 156 15.93 17.28 6.26
N ASN A 157 15.68 17.06 4.97
CA ASN A 157 15.63 15.70 4.43
C ASN A 157 17.06 15.19 4.24
N LYS A 158 17.37 14.00 4.79
CA LYS A 158 18.59 13.25 4.48
C LYS A 158 18.23 12.25 3.37
N VAL A 159 18.96 12.31 2.26
CA VAL A 159 18.69 11.49 1.07
C VAL A 159 20.02 10.92 0.64
N ASP A 160 20.14 9.60 0.59
CA ASP A 160 21.39 8.92 0.21
C ASP A 160 21.55 8.91 -1.33
N GLY A 161 20.44 8.83 -2.06
CA GLY A 161 20.38 9.14 -3.50
C GLY A 161 20.33 10.65 -3.78
N ASN A 162 19.57 11.04 -4.81
CA ASN A 162 19.50 12.42 -5.26
C ASN A 162 18.21 13.14 -4.85
N LYS A 163 18.32 14.45 -4.63
CA LYS A 163 17.18 15.36 -4.59
C LYS A 163 16.98 15.97 -5.96
N GLU A 164 15.82 15.73 -6.56
CA GLU A 164 15.59 16.09 -7.96
C GLU A 164 14.52 17.17 -8.15
N ASN A 165 14.65 17.87 -9.28
CA ASN A 165 13.65 18.79 -9.80
C ASN A 165 13.20 19.83 -8.75
N GLN A 166 11.91 19.83 -8.41
CA GLN A 166 11.35 20.77 -7.45
C GLN A 166 11.86 20.52 -6.02
N CYS A 167 12.42 19.35 -5.73
CA CYS A 167 12.91 18.99 -4.41
C CYS A 167 14.42 19.18 -4.22
N LYS A 168 15.14 19.70 -5.22
CA LYS A 168 16.60 19.97 -5.16
C LYS A 168 17.08 20.77 -3.95
N LYS A 169 16.21 21.55 -3.31
CA LYS A 169 16.53 22.44 -2.17
C LYS A 169 15.91 22.00 -0.83
N LEU A 170 15.28 20.82 -0.76
CA LEU A 170 14.63 20.32 0.47
C LEU A 170 15.56 19.48 1.35
#